data_AF-A0A3M9N709-F1
#
_entry.id   AF-A0A3M9N709-F1
#
_cell.length_a   1.000
_cell.length_b   1.000
_cell.length_c   1.000
_cell.angle_alpha   90.00
_cell.angle_beta   90.00
_cell.angle_gamma   90.00
#
_symmetry.space_group_name_H-M   'P 1'
#
loop_
_entity.id
_entity.type
_entity.pdbx_description
1 polymer ?
#
loop_
_entity_poly.entity_id
_entity_poly.type
_entity_poly.pdbx_seq_one_letter_code
_entity_poly.pdbx_strand_id
1 'polypeptide(L)'
;MKVKDLKKYKDDCYSALSRDLTEFEKNFLLVSGGILAFSISFIKDIIKIVQAEYFALLFIGWGLIIVSIGIMMYAFLKSANASDQLWKLTDDFIIDNTLYDDDDILTKSQVSEIKGKTNSFLNDSKDTLKNLRKWAVISFLAGIFSFSFFVCINLIVEKNLSYGKNESTIKKIFPNDTLILKNQKQ
;
A
#
# COMPACT_ATOMS: atom_id res chain seq x y z
N MET A 1 15.36 36.49 15.64
CA MET A 1 15.15 35.04 15.83
C MET A 1 16.46 34.53 16.38
N LYS A 2 16.43 33.80 17.49
CA LYS A 2 17.65 33.23 18.09
C LYS A 2 17.95 31.86 17.50
N VAL A 3 19.18 31.36 17.65
CA VAL A 3 19.56 30.01 17.21
C VAL A 3 18.66 28.95 17.85
N LYS A 4 18.28 29.11 19.13
CA LYS A 4 17.30 28.22 19.77
C LYS A 4 15.93 28.19 19.09
N ASP A 5 15.47 29.33 18.55
CA ASP A 5 14.20 29.40 17.83
C ASP A 5 14.30 28.66 16.48
N LEU A 6 15.49 28.65 15.87
CA LEU A 6 15.77 27.91 14.64
C LEU A 6 15.81 26.41 14.87
N LYS A 7 16.48 25.96 15.94
CA LYS A 7 16.45 24.57 16.40
C LYS A 7 15.03 24.11 16.70
N LYS A 8 14.24 24.93 17.39
CA LYS A 8 12.82 24.63 17.64
C LYS A 8 11.99 24.55 16.35
N TYR A 9 12.14 25.51 15.43
CA TYR A 9 11.44 25.49 14.14
C TYR A 9 11.76 24.22 13.34
N LYS A 10 13.02 23.76 13.40
CA LYS A 10 13.46 22.49 12.82
C LYS A 10 12.78 21.30 13.47
N ASP A 11 12.76 21.22 14.80
CA ASP A 11 12.12 20.13 15.55
C ASP A 11 10.61 20.06 15.22
N ASP A 12 9.95 21.21 15.11
CA ASP A 12 8.54 21.30 14.70
C ASP A 12 8.34 20.76 13.27
N CYS A 13 9.23 21.11 12.34
CA CYS A 13 9.19 20.59 10.96
C CYS A 13 9.40 19.07 10.90
N TYR A 14 10.36 18.56 11.69
CA TYR A 14 10.66 17.13 11.77
C TYR A 14 9.49 16.35 12.38
N SER A 15 8.96 16.84 13.51
CA SER A 15 7.81 16.23 14.19
C SER A 15 6.59 16.15 13.26
N ALA A 16 6.31 17.23 12.53
CA ALA A 16 5.22 17.28 11.56
C ALA A 16 5.43 16.32 10.37
N LEU A 17 6.68 16.08 9.94
CA LEU A 17 6.98 15.14 8.87
C LEU A 17 6.89 13.68 9.35
N SER A 18 7.47 13.38 10.51
CA SER A 18 7.64 12.02 11.03
C SER A 18 6.35 11.40 11.56
N ARG A 19 5.53 12.17 12.28
CA ARG A 19 4.34 11.63 12.97
C ARG A 19 3.30 11.10 11.99
N ASP A 20 2.93 11.92 11.00
CA ASP A 20 1.89 11.59 10.03
C ASP A 20 2.32 10.45 9.08
N LEU A 21 3.63 10.29 8.86
CA LEU A 21 4.19 9.21 8.04
C LEU A 21 4.14 7.88 8.78
N THR A 22 4.60 7.87 10.03
CA THR A 22 4.73 6.64 10.82
C THR A 22 3.38 5.97 11.07
N GLU A 23 2.32 6.74 11.34
CA GLU A 23 1.00 6.19 11.62
C GLU A 23 0.36 5.57 10.36
N PHE A 24 0.42 6.28 9.25
CA PHE A 24 -0.08 5.78 7.96
C PHE A 24 0.62 4.49 7.55
N GLU A 25 1.94 4.43 7.68
CA GLU A 25 2.74 3.25 7.32
C GLU A 25 2.39 2.02 8.14
N LYS A 26 2.28 2.16 9.47
CA LYS A 26 1.89 1.06 10.35
C LYS A 26 0.53 0.51 9.98
N ASN A 27 -0.45 1.40 9.77
CA ASN A 27 -1.79 1.01 9.36
C ASN A 27 -1.79 0.34 7.99
N PHE A 28 -1.03 0.87 7.03
CA PHE A 28 -0.92 0.31 5.69
C PHE A 28 -0.30 -1.09 5.70
N LEU A 29 0.81 -1.29 6.42
CA LEU A 29 1.48 -2.59 6.54
C LEU A 29 0.59 -3.62 7.24
N LEU A 30 -0.11 -3.21 8.30
CA LEU A 30 -1.05 -4.08 9.02
C LEU A 30 -2.17 -4.56 8.08
N VAL A 31 -2.81 -3.63 7.36
CA VAL A 31 -3.88 -3.95 6.40
C VAL A 31 -3.35 -4.82 5.27
N SER A 32 -2.18 -4.48 4.71
CA SER A 32 -1.58 -5.25 3.61
C SER A 32 -1.20 -6.66 4.02
N GLY A 33 -0.60 -6.83 5.21
CA GLY A 33 -0.28 -8.13 5.77
C GLY A 33 -1.53 -8.95 6.07
N GLY A 34 -2.58 -8.33 6.61
CA GLY A 34 -3.87 -8.96 6.87
C GLY A 34 -4.55 -9.45 5.58
N ILE A 35 -4.58 -8.63 4.54
CA ILE A 35 -5.16 -8.99 3.25
C ILE A 35 -4.34 -10.09 2.57
N LEU A 36 -3.01 -10.04 2.62
CA LEU A 36 -2.17 -11.09 2.05
C LEU A 36 -2.38 -12.42 2.78
N ALA A 37 -2.37 -12.43 4.12
CA ALA A 37 -2.63 -13.62 4.92
C ALA A 37 -4.02 -14.19 4.65
N PHE A 38 -5.03 -13.33 4.60
CA PHE A 38 -6.39 -13.71 4.21
C PHE A 38 -6.42 -14.35 2.82
N SER A 39 -5.73 -13.76 1.84
CA SER A 39 -5.70 -14.29 0.47
C SER A 39 -5.09 -15.69 0.41
N ILE A 40 -4.01 -15.94 1.18
CA ILE A 40 -3.33 -17.24 1.24
C ILE A 40 -4.25 -18.30 1.86
N SER A 41 -4.86 -17.99 3.01
CA SER A 41 -5.81 -18.91 3.66
C SER A 41 -7.00 -19.20 2.76
N PHE A 42 -7.53 -18.19 2.08
CA PHE A 42 -8.66 -18.35 1.17
C PHE A 42 -8.37 -19.33 0.03
N ILE A 43 -7.20 -19.21 -0.62
CA ILE A 43 -6.81 -20.11 -1.71
C ILE A 43 -6.61 -21.53 -1.19
N LYS A 44 -6.03 -21.68 0.01
CA LYS A 44 -5.78 -22.98 0.61
C LYS A 44 -7.07 -23.71 0.98
N ASP A 45 -8.04 -22.99 1.55
CA ASP A 45 -9.20 -23.60 2.19
C ASP A 45 -10.45 -23.62 1.30
N ILE A 46 -10.61 -22.65 0.40
CA ILE A 46 -11.84 -22.48 -0.40
C ILE A 46 -11.65 -22.89 -1.85
N ILE A 47 -10.55 -22.54 -2.51
CA ILE A 47 -10.35 -22.84 -3.93
C ILE A 47 -9.61 -24.17 -4.08
N LYS A 48 -10.26 -25.17 -4.68
CA LYS A 48 -9.55 -26.40 -5.10
C LYS A 48 -8.60 -26.09 -6.25
N ILE A 49 -7.33 -25.87 -5.91
CA ILE A 49 -6.23 -25.53 -6.83
C ILE A 49 -6.23 -26.42 -8.09
N VAL A 50 -6.57 -27.70 -7.97
CA VAL A 50 -6.56 -28.66 -9.10
C VAL A 50 -7.48 -28.25 -10.26
N GLN A 51 -8.52 -27.44 -10.00
CA GLN A 51 -9.50 -27.01 -11.01
C GLN A 51 -9.43 -25.51 -11.31
N ALA A 52 -8.48 -24.79 -10.71
CA ALA A 52 -8.47 -23.34 -10.81
C ALA A 52 -7.97 -22.89 -12.19
N GLU A 53 -8.73 -22.02 -12.84
CA GLU A 53 -8.33 -21.35 -14.06
C GLU A 53 -7.68 -19.99 -13.74
N TYR A 54 -6.77 -19.54 -14.61
CA TYR A 54 -6.14 -18.22 -14.53
C TYR A 54 -5.23 -17.94 -13.31
N PHE A 55 -4.37 -18.89 -12.95
CA PHE A 55 -3.33 -18.70 -11.91
C PHE A 55 -2.46 -17.44 -12.10
N ALA A 56 -2.26 -17.00 -13.34
CA ALA A 56 -1.52 -15.77 -13.62
C ALA A 56 -2.10 -14.55 -12.88
N LEU A 57 -3.43 -14.43 -12.77
CA LEU A 57 -4.06 -13.31 -12.08
C LEU A 57 -3.80 -13.33 -10.57
N LEU A 58 -3.69 -14.52 -10.00
CA LEU A 58 -3.33 -14.70 -8.61
C LEU A 58 -1.91 -14.19 -8.33
N PHE A 59 -0.94 -14.64 -9.15
CA PHE A 59 0.44 -14.20 -9.02
C PHE A 59 0.62 -12.70 -9.31
N ILE A 60 -0.13 -12.15 -10.28
CA ILE A 60 -0.15 -10.70 -10.53
C ILE A 60 -0.71 -9.96 -9.31
N GLY A 61 -1.81 -10.44 -8.72
CA GLY A 61 -2.41 -9.84 -7.53
C GLY A 61 -1.45 -9.81 -6.35
N TRP A 62 -0.81 -10.94 -6.04
CA TRP A 62 0.22 -11.02 -5.01
C TRP A 62 1.45 -10.17 -5.32
N GLY A 63 1.92 -10.19 -6.56
CA GLY A 63 3.04 -9.38 -7.01
C GLY A 63 2.78 -7.89 -6.79
N LEU A 64 1.57 -7.41 -7.15
CA LEU A 64 1.16 -6.02 -6.95
C LEU A 64 1.06 -5.62 -5.47
N ILE A 65 0.59 -6.52 -4.61
CA ILE A 65 0.56 -6.30 -3.16
C ILE A 65 1.99 -6.22 -2.60
N ILE A 66 2.89 -7.14 -3.00
CA ILE A 66 4.29 -7.15 -2.57
C ILE A 66 5.02 -5.89 -3.05
N VAL A 67 4.84 -5.51 -4.32
CA VAL A 67 5.40 -4.28 -4.89
C VAL A 67 4.90 -3.07 -4.11
N SER A 68 3.61 -3.03 -3.78
CA SER A 68 3.05 -1.95 -2.96
C SER A 68 3.71 -1.86 -1.58
N ILE A 69 3.93 -2.99 -0.90
CA ILE A 69 4.63 -3.04 0.38
C ILE A 69 6.06 -2.52 0.21
N GLY A 70 6.76 -2.96 -0.85
CA GLY A 70 8.12 -2.49 -1.18
C GLY A 70 8.20 -0.98 -1.42
N ILE A 71 7.25 -0.40 -2.17
CA ILE A 71 7.17 1.05 -2.39
C ILE A 71 6.97 1.79 -1.06
N MET A 72 6.11 1.26 -0.17
CA MET A 72 5.90 1.85 1.16
C MET A 72 7.15 1.80 2.04
N MET A 73 7.85 0.67 2.08
CA MET A 73 9.12 0.56 2.80
C MET A 73 10.17 1.52 2.23
N TYR A 74 10.24 1.68 0.91
CA TYR A 74 11.13 2.64 0.28
C TYR A 74 10.74 4.09 0.63
N ALA A 75 9.45 4.42 0.68
CA ALA A 75 8.97 5.73 1.11
C ALA A 75 9.42 6.05 2.54
N PHE A 76 9.34 5.08 3.46
CA PHE A 76 9.85 5.22 4.82
C PHE A 76 11.36 5.52 4.84
N LEU A 77 12.15 4.73 4.10
CA LEU A 77 13.61 4.92 4.05
C LEU A 77 13.97 6.30 3.47
N LYS A 78 13.22 6.74 2.44
CA LYS A 78 13.37 8.07 1.85
C LYS A 78 13.00 9.18 2.84
N SER A 79 11.97 8.98 3.65
CA SER A 79 11.57 9.92 4.71
C SER A 79 12.66 10.07 5.77
N ALA A 80 13.21 8.95 6.25
CA ALA A 80 14.32 8.97 7.22
C ALA A 80 15.54 9.72 6.66
N ASN A 81 15.93 9.43 5.41
CA ASN A 81 17.02 10.13 4.75
C ASN A 81 16.75 11.63 4.55
N ALA A 82 15.51 12.01 4.24
CA ALA A 82 15.12 13.41 4.10
C ALA A 82 15.20 14.15 5.44
N SER A 83 14.83 13.48 6.53
CA SER A 83 15.03 14.01 7.88
C SER A 83 16.51 14.29 8.17
N ASP A 84 17.39 13.33 7.90
CA ASP A 84 18.83 13.50 8.15
C ASP A 84 19.44 14.63 7.32
N GLN A 85 18.95 14.82 6.10
CA GLN A 85 19.34 15.96 5.25
C GLN A 85 18.84 17.30 5.80
N LEU A 86 17.64 17.34 6.37
CA LEU A 86 17.12 18.53 7.07
C LEU A 86 17.98 18.89 8.28
N TRP A 87 18.49 17.88 8.99
CA TRP A 87 19.45 18.05 10.10
C TRP A 87 20.74 18.68 9.61
N LYS A 88 21.35 18.09 8.57
CA LYS A 88 22.59 18.61 7.98
C LYS A 88 22.44 20.04 7.47
N LEU A 89 21.36 20.36 6.75
CA LEU A 89 21.11 21.72 6.25
C LEU A 89 21.07 22.78 7.37
N THR A 90 20.50 22.42 8.52
CA THR A 90 20.43 23.34 9.67
C THR A 90 21.78 23.47 10.36
N ASP A 91 22.50 22.35 10.51
CA ASP A 91 23.79 22.31 11.20
C ASP A 91 24.89 22.98 10.35
N ASP A 92 24.94 22.70 9.05
CA ASP A 92 25.83 23.36 8.09
C ASP A 92 25.61 24.87 8.09
N PHE A 93 24.34 25.31 8.11
CA PHE A 93 24.03 26.74 8.21
C PHE A 93 24.53 27.39 9.51
N ILE A 94 24.42 26.68 10.64
CA ILE A 94 24.93 27.14 11.94
C ILE A 94 26.46 27.26 11.92
N ILE A 95 27.13 26.24 11.37
CA ILE A 95 28.59 26.19 11.26
C ILE A 95 29.11 27.28 10.33
N ASP A 96 28.53 27.42 9.14
CA ASP A 96 28.94 28.39 8.12
C ASP A 96 28.80 29.84 8.60
N ASN A 97 27.85 30.11 9.50
CA ASN A 97 27.61 31.42 10.07
C ASN A 97 28.25 31.61 11.46
N THR A 98 29.02 30.63 11.95
CA THR A 98 29.69 30.65 13.26
C THR A 98 28.76 30.90 14.45
N LEU A 99 27.51 30.41 14.37
CA LEU A 99 26.43 30.66 15.33
C LEU A 99 26.37 29.58 16.43
N TYR A 100 27.40 29.49 17.26
CA TYR A 100 27.52 28.42 18.25
C TYR A 100 26.70 28.66 19.53
N ASP A 101 26.33 29.90 19.83
CA ASP A 101 25.52 30.23 21.02
C ASP A 101 24.03 30.18 20.67
N ASP A 102 23.24 29.54 21.54
CA ASP A 102 21.79 29.45 21.40
C ASP A 102 21.11 30.82 21.44
N ASP A 103 21.74 31.81 22.06
CA ASP A 103 21.25 33.18 22.16
C ASP A 103 21.71 34.11 21.03
N ASP A 104 22.54 33.62 20.09
CA ASP A 104 22.96 34.39 18.92
C ASP A 104 21.75 34.82 18.09
N ILE A 105 21.75 36.10 17.70
CA ILE A 105 20.64 36.72 16.97
C ILE A 105 20.90 36.57 15.48
N LEU A 106 20.03 35.83 14.79
CA LEU A 106 20.04 35.76 13.33
C LEU A 106 19.55 37.07 12.71
N THR A 107 20.26 37.52 11.68
CA THR A 107 19.81 38.61 10.82
C THR A 107 18.56 38.20 10.03
N LYS A 108 17.76 39.18 9.59
CA LYS A 108 16.56 38.90 8.78
C LYS A 108 16.90 38.17 7.47
N SER A 109 18.05 38.47 6.87
CA SER A 109 18.53 37.81 5.65
C SER A 109 18.81 36.33 5.89
N GLN A 110 19.56 36.01 6.96
CA GLN A 110 19.87 34.64 7.38
C GLN A 110 18.60 33.81 7.66
N VAL A 111 17.64 34.40 8.38
CA VAL A 111 16.35 33.73 8.66
C VAL A 111 15.58 33.43 7.37
N SER A 112 15.54 34.37 6.43
CA SER A 112 14.84 34.17 5.16
C SER A 112 15.51 33.12 4.30
N GLU A 113 16.85 33.08 4.28
CA GLU A 113 17.62 32.11 3.51
C GLU A 113 17.42 30.69 4.04
N ILE A 114 17.62 30.47 5.35
CA ILE A 114 17.48 29.13 5.92
C ILE A 114 16.04 28.63 5.84
N LYS A 115 15.04 29.49 6.11
CA LYS A 115 13.64 29.11 5.95
C LYS A 115 13.29 28.82 4.49
N GLY A 116 13.83 29.59 3.54
CA GLY A 116 13.62 29.36 2.12
C GLY A 116 14.16 28.00 1.67
N LYS A 117 15.42 27.71 2.02
CA LYS A 117 16.08 26.42 1.71
C LYS A 117 15.37 25.25 2.38
N THR A 118 15.11 25.34 3.68
CA THR A 118 14.42 24.30 4.46
C THR A 118 13.01 24.05 3.95
N ASN A 119 12.23 25.10 3.70
CA ASN A 119 10.85 24.96 3.23
C ASN A 119 10.78 24.40 1.80
N SER A 120 11.70 24.82 0.91
CA SER A 120 11.77 24.27 -0.45
C SER A 120 12.11 22.78 -0.43
N PHE A 121 13.14 22.39 0.34
CA PHE A 121 13.54 20.99 0.47
C PHE A 121 12.45 20.13 1.12
N LEU A 122 11.79 20.66 2.16
CA LEU A 122 10.72 19.97 2.87
C LEU A 122 9.49 19.78 1.99
N ASN A 123 9.12 20.77 1.16
CA ASN A 123 8.00 20.63 0.23
C ASN A 123 8.30 19.61 -0.87
N ASP A 124 9.51 19.65 -1.46
CA ASP A 124 9.92 18.68 -2.49
C ASP A 124 9.94 17.24 -1.95
N SER A 125 10.49 17.07 -0.73
CA SER A 125 10.49 15.78 -0.03
C SER A 125 9.07 15.30 0.27
N LYS A 126 8.20 16.19 0.76
CA LYS A 126 6.79 15.87 1.05
C LYS A 126 6.04 15.45 -0.21
N ASP A 127 6.24 16.13 -1.32
CA ASP A 127 5.53 15.83 -2.57
C ASP A 127 6.03 14.52 -3.19
N THR A 128 7.34 14.26 -3.13
CA THR A 128 7.90 12.95 -3.50
C THR A 128 7.31 11.83 -2.65
N LEU A 129 7.24 12.01 -1.33
CA LEU A 129 6.66 11.02 -0.40
C LEU A 129 5.16 10.81 -0.62
N LYS A 130 4.40 11.88 -0.93
CA LYS A 130 2.98 11.76 -1.29
C LYS A 130 2.81 10.95 -2.58
N ASN A 131 3.63 11.20 -3.59
CA ASN A 131 3.57 10.47 -4.85
C ASN A 131 3.89 8.99 -4.66
N LEU A 132 4.96 8.65 -3.92
CA LEU A 132 5.29 7.26 -3.60
C LEU A 132 4.14 6.54 -2.88
N ARG A 133 3.53 7.19 -1.88
CA ARG A 133 2.37 6.63 -1.16
C ARG A 133 1.17 6.43 -2.07
N LYS A 134 0.89 7.39 -2.97
CA LYS A 134 -0.18 7.26 -3.96
C LYS A 134 0.06 6.06 -4.88
N TRP A 135 1.28 5.87 -5.37
CA TRP A 135 1.65 4.71 -6.19
C TRP A 135 1.51 3.39 -5.45
N ALA A 136 1.92 3.33 -4.18
CA ALA A 136 1.69 2.16 -3.35
C ALA A 136 0.19 1.85 -3.24
N VAL A 137 -0.64 2.81 -2.84
CA VAL A 137 -2.09 2.61 -2.71
C VAL A 137 -2.72 2.14 -4.03
N ILE A 138 -2.34 2.73 -5.17
CA ILE A 138 -2.84 2.31 -6.49
C ILE A 138 -2.44 0.87 -6.79
N SER A 139 -1.16 0.52 -6.59
CA SER A 139 -0.66 -0.86 -6.79
C SER A 139 -1.39 -1.85 -5.88
N PHE A 140 -1.60 -1.49 -4.63
CA PHE A 140 -2.31 -2.31 -3.65
C PHE A 140 -3.75 -2.60 -4.08
N LEU A 141 -4.50 -1.56 -4.45
CA LEU A 141 -5.89 -1.69 -4.90
C LEU A 141 -5.99 -2.50 -6.19
N ALA A 142 -5.06 -2.29 -7.13
CA ALA A 142 -4.98 -3.10 -8.35
C ALA A 142 -4.71 -4.59 -8.02
N GLY A 143 -3.84 -4.85 -7.03
CA GLY A 143 -3.57 -6.21 -6.54
C GLY A 143 -4.80 -6.88 -5.92
N ILE A 144 -5.53 -6.16 -5.06
CA ILE A 144 -6.80 -6.63 -4.48
C ILE A 144 -7.81 -6.91 -5.59
N PHE A 145 -7.97 -6.00 -6.54
CA PHE A 145 -8.92 -6.17 -7.63
C PHE A 145 -8.60 -7.41 -8.47
N SER A 146 -7.33 -7.61 -8.82
CA SER A 146 -6.87 -8.82 -9.54
C SER A 146 -7.17 -10.10 -8.75
N PHE A 147 -6.88 -10.10 -7.44
CA PHE A 147 -7.18 -11.23 -6.57
C PHE A 147 -8.69 -11.51 -6.46
N SER A 148 -9.50 -10.48 -6.23
CA SER A 148 -10.96 -10.61 -6.16
C SER A 148 -11.54 -11.13 -7.46
N PHE A 149 -11.06 -10.64 -8.60
CA PHE A 149 -11.51 -11.12 -9.91
C PHE A 149 -11.15 -12.59 -10.14
N PHE A 150 -9.93 -13.00 -9.77
CA PHE A 150 -9.52 -14.41 -9.77
C PHE A 150 -10.46 -15.28 -8.91
N VAL A 151 -10.77 -14.84 -7.68
CA VAL A 151 -11.68 -15.56 -6.78
C VAL A 151 -13.08 -15.69 -7.40
N CYS A 152 -13.64 -14.59 -7.93
CA CYS A 152 -14.97 -14.60 -8.54
C CYS A 152 -15.09 -15.59 -9.70
N ILE A 153 -14.11 -15.62 -10.62
CA ILE A 153 -14.11 -16.56 -11.75
C ILE A 153 -14.11 -18.00 -11.22
N ASN A 154 -13.22 -18.31 -10.29
CA ASN A 154 -13.06 -19.67 -9.80
C ASN A 154 -14.27 -20.17 -9.00
N LEU A 155 -14.93 -19.30 -8.22
CA LEU A 155 -16.17 -19.64 -7.54
C LEU A 155 -17.34 -19.91 -8.51
N ILE A 156 -17.44 -19.15 -9.59
CA ILE A 156 -18.47 -19.38 -10.63
C ILE A 156 -18.23 -20.72 -11.33
N VAL A 157 -16.97 -21.01 -11.69
CA VAL A 157 -16.59 -22.29 -12.31
C VAL A 157 -16.92 -23.47 -11.39
N GLU A 158 -16.57 -23.38 -10.09
CA GLU A 158 -16.84 -24.45 -9.13
C GLU A 158 -18.36 -24.68 -8.93
N LYS A 159 -19.15 -23.59 -8.90
CA LYS A 159 -20.62 -23.69 -8.81
C LYS A 159 -21.21 -24.39 -10.03
N ASN A 160 -20.74 -24.05 -11.24
CA ASN A 160 -21.22 -24.66 -12.49
C ASN A 160 -20.85 -26.15 -12.58
N LEU A 161 -19.62 -26.51 -12.18
CA LEU A 161 -19.17 -27.91 -12.12
C LEU A 161 -20.00 -28.73 -11.12
N SER A 162 -20.30 -28.17 -9.95
CA SER A 162 -21.13 -28.83 -8.94
C SER A 162 -22.56 -29.07 -9.44
N TYR A 163 -23.15 -28.11 -10.17
CA TYR A 163 -24.47 -28.27 -10.78
C TYR A 163 -24.51 -29.37 -11.84
N GLY A 164 -23.54 -29.38 -12.77
CA GLY A 164 -23.47 -30.40 -13.83
C GLY A 164 -23.24 -31.81 -13.29
N LYS A 165 -22.46 -31.95 -12.20
CA LYS A 165 -22.23 -33.24 -11.55
C LYS A 165 -23.51 -33.79 -10.90
N ASN A 166 -24.33 -32.94 -10.29
CA ASN A 166 -25.62 -33.35 -9.73
C ASN A 166 -26.61 -33.78 -10.83
N GLU A 167 -26.67 -33.04 -11.94
CA GLU A 167 -27.59 -33.37 -13.04
C GLU A 167 -27.25 -34.71 -13.71
N SER A 168 -25.95 -34.98 -13.93
CA SER A 168 -25.47 -36.27 -14.46
C SER A 168 -25.68 -37.44 -13.50
N THR A 169 -25.59 -37.19 -12.18
CA THR A 169 -25.84 -38.20 -11.15
C THR A 169 -27.34 -38.53 -11.06
N ILE A 170 -28.21 -37.52 -11.11
CA ILE A 170 -29.67 -37.72 -11.16
C ILE A 170 -30.08 -38.50 -12.41
N LYS A 171 -29.53 -38.17 -13.59
CA LYS A 171 -29.78 -38.94 -14.83
C LYS A 171 -29.31 -40.39 -14.77
N LYS A 172 -28.22 -40.68 -14.02
CA LYS A 172 -27.76 -42.06 -13.80
C LYS A 172 -28.66 -42.84 -12.84
N ILE A 173 -29.22 -42.18 -11.82
CA ILE A 173 -30.07 -42.83 -10.82
C ILE A 173 -31.50 -43.01 -11.36
N PHE A 174 -32.00 -42.08 -12.17
CA PHE A 174 -33.35 -42.10 -12.75
C PHE A 174 -33.32 -42.02 -14.28
N PRO A 175 -32.81 -43.04 -14.99
CA PRO A 175 -32.69 -43.00 -16.45
C PRO A 175 -34.04 -43.01 -17.19
N ASN A 176 -35.11 -43.50 -16.56
CA ASN A 176 -36.43 -43.68 -17.20
C ASN A 176 -37.45 -42.57 -16.95
N ASP A 177 -37.23 -41.67 -15.97
CA ASP A 177 -38.22 -40.62 -15.65
C ASP A 177 -38.22 -39.44 -16.64
N THR A 178 -37.16 -39.30 -17.45
CA THR A 178 -37.11 -38.30 -18.54
C THR A 178 -38.07 -38.59 -19.70
N LEU A 179 -38.63 -39.81 -19.80
CA LEU A 179 -39.58 -40.16 -20.85
C LEU A 179 -41.03 -39.77 -20.51
N ILE A 180 -41.38 -39.59 -19.23
CA ILE A 180 -42.77 -39.38 -18.82
C ILE A 180 -43.22 -37.93 -19.06
N LEU A 181 -42.32 -36.94 -18.97
CA LEU A 181 -42.66 -35.52 -19.19
C LEU A 181 -42.83 -35.13 -20.67
N LYS A 182 -42.37 -35.94 -21.62
CA LYS A 182 -42.60 -35.66 -23.06
C LYS A 182 -43.95 -36.15 -23.57
N ASN A 183 -44.59 -37.10 -22.89
CA ASN A 183 -45.87 -37.66 -23.31
C ASN A 183 -47.11 -36.98 -22.68
N GLN A 184 -46.93 -35.93 -21.87
CA GLN A 184 -48.04 -35.13 -21.32
C GLN A 184 -48.26 -33.78 -22.05
N LYS A 185 -47.59 -33.56 -23.19
CA LYS A 185 -47.80 -32.40 -24.08
C LYS A 185 -48.27 -32.81 -25.49
N GLN A 186 -49.17 -33.78 -25.58
CA GLN A 186 -50.00 -34.00 -26.76
C GLN A 186 -51.47 -33.88 -26.37
#